data_AF-A0A6J8DBN5-F1
#
_entry.id   AF-A0A6J8DBN5-F1
#
_cell.length_a   1.000
_cell.length_b   1.000
_cell.length_c   1.000
_cell.angle_alpha   90.00
_cell.angle_beta   90.00
_cell.angle_gamma   90.00
#
_symmetry.space_group_name_H-M   'P 1'
#
loop_
_entity.id
_entity.type
_entity.pdbx_description
1 polymer ?
#
loop_
_entity_poly.entity_id
_entity_poly.type
_entity_poly.pdbx_seq_one_letter_code
_entity_poly.pdbx_strand_id
1 'polypeptide(L)'
;MAKNRTDELPVELIGEIAPEKLIQSQKEDSDIKVIIEYKNIDVKPGWHDVSRHGNKVKTYWNQSDSLEFKNGILCRKFENISGDEIIWQIVLPKALKRAVMEQLHNNITSGHLWIKKTLAGVTNRFYSCGLRSDVEQWCKTCDICASKKTPQRKANAPIKQYNVGAPLERVAIDIMGP
;
A
#
# COMPACT_ATOMS: atom_id res chain seq x y z
N MET A 1 -15.51 -13.45 -23.80
CA MET A 1 -14.47 -12.71 -24.56
C MET A 1 -13.90 -11.68 -23.60
N ALA A 2 -12.70 -11.94 -23.07
CA ALA A 2 -12.00 -11.04 -22.17
C ALA A 2 -11.88 -9.66 -22.83
N LYS A 3 -12.29 -8.61 -22.13
CA LYS A 3 -12.03 -7.24 -22.59
C LYS A 3 -10.56 -6.99 -22.34
N ASN A 4 -9.74 -7.28 -23.35
CA ASN A 4 -8.31 -7.00 -23.35
C ASN A 4 -8.10 -5.49 -23.23
N ARG A 5 -8.00 -5.00 -21.99
CA ARG A 5 -7.43 -3.69 -21.69
C ARG A 5 -5.93 -3.79 -21.96
N THR A 6 -5.61 -3.65 -23.25
CA THR A 6 -4.31 -3.50 -23.91
C THR A 6 -3.09 -4.17 -23.24
N ASP A 7 -2.39 -5.03 -23.99
CA ASP A 7 -1.04 -5.55 -23.68
C ASP A 7 0.04 -4.47 -23.49
N GLU A 8 -0.33 -3.21 -23.69
CA GLU A 8 0.43 -2.03 -23.40
C GLU A 8 0.47 -1.82 -21.89
N LEU A 9 1.67 -1.67 -21.34
CA LEU A 9 1.84 -1.00 -20.04
C LEU A 9 0.92 0.22 -20.04
N PRO A 10 0.10 0.44 -19.02
CA PRO A 10 -0.78 1.59 -19.00
C PRO A 10 0.07 2.85 -19.28
N VAL A 11 -0.05 3.37 -20.50
CA VAL A 11 0.82 4.42 -21.05
C VAL A 11 0.64 5.73 -20.26
N GLU A 12 -0.41 5.80 -19.45
CA GLU A 12 -0.77 6.90 -18.56
C GLU A 12 -0.25 6.74 -17.11
N LEU A 13 0.52 5.69 -16.77
CA LEU A 13 0.72 5.32 -15.37
C LEU A 13 1.88 5.99 -14.63
N ILE A 14 2.22 7.19 -15.07
CA ILE A 14 3.20 8.04 -14.44
C ILE A 14 2.58 9.43 -14.37
N GLY A 15 2.02 9.78 -13.22
CA GLY A 15 1.79 11.20 -12.94
C GLY A 15 3.13 11.97 -12.96
N GLU A 16 4.23 11.40 -12.44
CA GLU A 16 5.50 12.15 -12.27
C GLU A 16 6.84 11.35 -12.19
N ILE A 17 6.84 10.01 -12.19
CA ILE A 17 8.06 9.15 -12.17
C ILE A 17 8.48 8.64 -13.56
N ALA A 18 9.48 9.27 -14.20
CA ALA A 18 9.98 8.85 -15.52
C ALA A 18 10.31 7.33 -15.63
N PRO A 19 10.05 6.67 -16.78
CA PRO A 19 10.32 5.23 -16.97
C PRO A 19 11.78 4.84 -16.69
N GLU A 20 12.73 5.69 -17.09
CA GLU A 20 14.17 5.48 -16.85
C GLU A 20 14.48 5.41 -15.34
N LYS A 21 13.86 6.28 -14.55
CA LYS A 21 13.99 6.27 -13.09
C LYS A 21 13.43 4.99 -12.48
N LEU A 22 12.33 4.46 -13.00
CA LEU A 22 11.76 3.18 -12.57
C LEU A 22 12.72 2.02 -12.85
N ILE A 23 13.22 1.92 -14.08
CA ILE A 23 14.16 0.87 -14.48
C ILE A 23 15.42 0.93 -13.62
N GLN A 24 15.99 2.12 -13.44
CA GLN A 24 17.18 2.31 -12.62
C GLN A 24 16.92 1.92 -11.15
N SER A 25 15.79 2.37 -10.59
CA SER A 25 15.41 2.03 -9.21
C SER A 25 15.18 0.53 -9.00
N GLN A 26 14.68 -0.19 -10.02
CA GLN A 26 14.53 -1.66 -9.96
C GLN A 26 15.88 -2.39 -9.98
N LYS A 27 16.86 -1.87 -10.74
CA LYS A 27 18.22 -2.42 -10.79
C LYS A 27 19.01 -2.17 -9.49
N GLU A 28 18.72 -1.06 -8.80
CA GLU A 28 19.36 -0.70 -7.53
C GLU A 28 18.69 -1.37 -6.30
N ASP A 29 17.46 -1.86 -6.44
CA ASP A 29 16.75 -2.53 -5.35
C ASP A 29 17.31 -3.94 -5.12
N SER A 30 17.80 -4.17 -3.89
CA SER A 30 18.49 -5.41 -3.50
C SER A 30 17.66 -6.69 -3.69
N ASP A 31 16.34 -6.60 -3.57
CA ASP A 31 15.45 -7.77 -3.70
C ASP A 31 15.03 -7.95 -5.17
N ILE A 32 14.72 -6.85 -5.87
CA ILE A 32 14.23 -6.90 -7.26
C ILE A 32 15.37 -7.24 -8.23
N LYS A 33 16.58 -6.73 -8.00
CA LYS A 33 17.75 -7.00 -8.84
C LYS A 33 18.01 -8.50 -9.00
N VAL A 34 17.90 -9.27 -7.91
CA VAL A 34 18.07 -10.73 -7.93
C VAL A 34 17.04 -11.40 -8.85
N ILE A 35 15.80 -10.91 -8.83
CA ILE A 35 14.73 -11.45 -9.68
C ILE A 35 14.94 -11.07 -11.14
N ILE A 36 15.45 -9.87 -11.41
CA ILE A 36 15.86 -9.45 -12.75
C ILE A 36 16.95 -10.38 -13.28
N GLU A 37 17.98 -10.68 -12.47
CA GLU A 37 19.03 -11.62 -12.84
C GLU A 37 18.47 -13.01 -13.15
N TYR A 38 17.59 -13.53 -12.30
CA TYR A 38 16.94 -14.82 -12.54
C TYR A 38 16.03 -14.85 -13.76
N LYS A 39 15.44 -13.72 -14.15
CA LYS A 39 14.61 -13.60 -15.35
C LYS A 39 15.41 -13.51 -16.64
N ASN A 40 16.70 -13.18 -16.56
CA ASN A 40 17.59 -13.15 -17.71
C ASN A 40 18.26 -14.52 -17.99
N ILE A 41 18.01 -15.53 -17.15
CA ILE A 41 18.51 -16.90 -17.33
C ILE A 41 17.39 -17.74 -17.96
N ASP A 42 17.73 -18.57 -18.95
CA ASP A 42 16.75 -19.42 -19.66
C ASP A 42 16.05 -20.44 -18.74
N VAL A 43 16.74 -20.85 -17.66
CA VAL A 43 16.25 -21.84 -16.70
C VAL A 43 15.96 -21.15 -15.36
N LYS A 44 14.71 -21.28 -14.88
CA LYS A 44 14.29 -20.80 -13.56
C LYS A 44 15.16 -21.47 -12.47
N PRO A 45 15.81 -20.68 -11.59
CA PRO A 45 16.67 -21.22 -10.54
C PRO A 45 15.91 -22.17 -9.61
N GLY A 46 16.62 -23.17 -9.09
CA GLY A 46 16.06 -24.12 -8.14
C GLY A 46 15.96 -23.53 -6.73
N TRP A 47 15.24 -24.22 -5.84
CA TRP A 47 15.10 -23.79 -4.45
C TRP A 47 16.45 -23.59 -3.73
N HIS A 48 17.45 -24.42 -4.05
CA HIS A 48 18.79 -24.31 -3.47
C HIS A 48 19.40 -22.91 -3.66
N ASP A 49 19.21 -22.31 -4.84
CA ASP A 49 19.77 -21.00 -5.18
C ASP A 49 19.04 -19.87 -4.43
N VAL A 50 17.71 -20.00 -4.31
CA VAL A 50 16.83 -18.97 -3.74
C VAL A 50 16.78 -19.02 -2.21
N SER A 51 17.03 -20.19 -1.61
CA SER A 51 16.88 -20.44 -0.16
C SER A 51 17.73 -19.50 0.71
N ARG A 52 18.87 -19.03 0.18
CA ARG A 52 19.82 -18.12 0.84
C ARG A 52 19.33 -16.67 0.89
N HIS A 53 18.36 -16.30 0.05
CA HIS A 53 17.84 -14.93 -0.01
C HIS A 53 16.73 -14.66 1.00
N GLY A 54 16.41 -13.38 1.19
CA GLY A 54 15.33 -12.93 2.07
C GLY A 54 13.93 -13.31 1.57
N ASN A 55 12.94 -13.15 2.45
CA ASN A 55 11.54 -13.54 2.17
C ASN A 55 10.94 -12.83 0.94
N LYS A 56 11.37 -11.60 0.64
CA LYS A 56 10.88 -10.85 -0.52
C LYS A 56 11.31 -11.49 -1.84
N VAL A 57 12.59 -11.83 -1.98
CA VAL A 57 13.12 -12.56 -3.14
C VAL A 57 12.40 -13.90 -3.29
N LYS A 58 12.25 -14.67 -2.21
CA LYS A 58 11.49 -15.94 -2.22
C LYS A 58 10.04 -15.75 -2.69
N THR A 59 9.38 -14.69 -2.24
CA THR A 59 8.00 -14.35 -2.63
C THR A 59 7.90 -14.00 -4.11
N TYR A 60 8.85 -13.23 -4.64
CA TYR A 60 8.90 -12.91 -6.07
C TYR A 60 9.23 -14.15 -6.91
N TRP A 61 10.19 -14.97 -6.48
CA TRP A 61 10.56 -16.22 -7.17
C TRP A 61 9.40 -17.22 -7.25
N ASN A 62 8.62 -17.37 -6.16
CA ASN A 62 7.40 -18.20 -6.16
C ASN A 62 6.36 -17.73 -7.19
N GLN A 63 6.37 -16.44 -7.54
CA GLN A 63 5.48 -15.83 -8.53
C GLN A 63 6.16 -15.59 -9.87
N SER A 64 7.34 -16.17 -10.12
CA SER A 64 8.14 -15.90 -11.32
C SER A 64 7.32 -16.04 -12.61
N ASP A 65 6.42 -17.00 -12.70
CA ASP A 65 5.63 -17.27 -13.91
C ASP A 65 4.65 -16.13 -14.25
N SER A 66 4.30 -15.32 -13.25
CA SER A 66 3.49 -14.10 -13.41
C SER A 66 4.34 -12.83 -13.61
N LEU A 67 5.67 -12.90 -13.50
CA LEU A 67 6.54 -11.75 -13.65
C LEU A 67 7.08 -11.66 -15.08
N GLU A 68 6.97 -10.51 -15.72
CA GLU A 68 7.41 -10.30 -17.10
C GLU A 68 8.02 -8.90 -17.27
N PHE A 69 8.96 -8.78 -18.20
CA PHE A 69 9.47 -7.47 -18.62
C PHE A 69 8.53 -6.84 -19.64
N LYS A 70 8.16 -5.60 -19.40
CA LYS A 70 7.47 -4.75 -20.38
C LYS A 70 8.26 -3.45 -20.51
N ASN A 71 8.71 -3.12 -21.71
CA ASN A 71 9.55 -1.94 -21.97
C ASN A 71 10.74 -1.78 -20.99
N GLY A 72 11.38 -2.90 -20.61
CA GLY A 72 12.50 -2.92 -19.66
C GLY A 72 12.12 -2.81 -18.18
N ILE A 73 10.83 -2.68 -17.84
CA ILE A 73 10.31 -2.60 -16.47
C ILE A 73 9.81 -3.99 -16.06
N LEU A 74 10.21 -4.46 -14.87
CA LEU A 74 9.67 -5.69 -14.30
C LEU A 74 8.23 -5.46 -13.81
N CYS A 75 7.30 -6.20 -14.36
CA CYS A 75 5.88 -6.14 -14.05
C CYS A 75 5.34 -7.52 -13.64
N ARG A 76 4.21 -7.52 -12.94
CA ARG A 76 3.43 -8.68 -12.58
C ARG A 76 2.14 -8.70 -13.39
N LYS A 77 1.91 -9.79 -14.10
CA LYS A 77 0.63 -10.15 -14.69
C LYS A 77 -0.31 -10.60 -13.58
N PHE A 78 -1.40 -9.88 -13.37
CA PHE A 78 -2.41 -10.23 -12.39
C PHE A 78 -3.77 -10.40 -13.07
N GLU A 79 -4.36 -11.58 -12.96
CA GLU A 79 -5.71 -11.83 -13.45
C GLU A 79 -6.73 -11.51 -12.37
N ASN A 80 -7.81 -10.83 -12.74
CA ASN A 80 -8.89 -10.55 -11.80
C ASN A 80 -9.59 -11.84 -11.37
N ILE A 81 -10.41 -11.76 -10.32
CA ILE A 81 -11.09 -12.94 -9.73
C ILE A 81 -11.97 -13.67 -10.76
N SER A 82 -12.52 -12.93 -11.73
CA SER A 82 -13.35 -13.48 -12.81
C SER A 82 -12.56 -14.12 -13.95
N GLY A 83 -11.24 -13.93 -14.01
CA GLY A 83 -10.37 -14.39 -15.10
C GLY A 83 -10.54 -13.62 -16.42
N ASP A 84 -11.38 -12.58 -16.44
CA ASP A 84 -11.77 -11.86 -17.67
C ASP A 84 -10.95 -10.59 -17.92
N GLU A 85 -10.13 -10.16 -16.95
CA GLU A 85 -9.30 -8.96 -17.04
C GLU A 85 -7.88 -9.26 -16.55
N ILE A 86 -6.89 -8.89 -17.37
CA ILE A 86 -5.48 -8.89 -17.01
C ILE A 86 -5.09 -7.47 -16.61
N ILE A 87 -4.46 -7.35 -15.45
CA ILE A 87 -3.93 -6.11 -14.89
C ILE A 87 -2.42 -6.26 -14.80
N TRP A 88 -1.69 -5.38 -15.47
CA TRP A 88 -0.24 -5.28 -15.35
C TRP A 88 0.14 -4.38 -14.17
N GLN A 89 0.81 -4.96 -13.18
CA GLN A 89 1.26 -4.24 -11.98
C GLN A 89 2.79 -4.05 -12.02
N ILE A 90 3.28 -2.82 -11.91
CA ILE A 90 4.72 -2.54 -11.82
C ILE A 90 5.26 -3.09 -10.50
N VAL A 91 6.36 -3.86 -10.54
CA VAL A 91 7.05 -4.28 -9.32
C VAL A 91 7.74 -3.07 -8.70
N LEU A 92 7.19 -2.56 -7.61
CA LEU A 92 7.55 -1.26 -7.04
C LEU A 92 8.84 -1.33 -6.21
N PRO A 93 9.93 -0.67 -6.63
CA PRO A 93 11.18 -0.63 -5.86
C PRO A 93 11.03 0.19 -4.58
N LYS A 94 11.79 -0.18 -3.55
CA LYS A 94 11.73 0.43 -2.22
C LYS A 94 11.91 1.95 -2.24
N ALA A 95 12.83 2.44 -3.09
CA ALA A 95 13.14 3.87 -3.21
C ALA A 95 11.93 4.72 -3.66
N LEU A 96 11.02 4.13 -4.45
CA LEU A 96 9.87 4.86 -5.01
C LEU A 96 8.59 4.67 -4.20
N LYS A 97 8.57 3.76 -3.22
CA LYS A 97 7.39 3.48 -2.40
C LYS A 97 6.81 4.76 -1.79
N ARG A 98 7.63 5.59 -1.16
CA ARG A 98 7.18 6.82 -0.50
C ARG A 98 6.50 7.79 -1.46
N ALA A 99 7.15 8.08 -2.60
CA ALA A 99 6.62 9.01 -3.60
C ALA A 99 5.28 8.51 -4.16
N VAL A 100 5.17 7.22 -4.47
CA VAL A 100 3.91 6.62 -4.95
C VAL A 100 2.80 6.71 -3.91
N MET A 101 3.10 6.45 -2.63
CA MET A 101 2.12 6.58 -1.56
C MET A 101 1.65 8.03 -1.39
N GLU A 102 2.57 9.00 -1.39
CA GLU A 102 2.24 10.43 -1.28
C GLU A 102 1.34 10.90 -2.43
N GLN A 103 1.66 10.53 -3.68
CA GLN A 103 0.87 10.88 -4.86
C GLN A 103 -0.54 10.28 -4.83
N LEU A 104 -0.65 8.98 -4.54
CA LEU A 104 -1.94 8.28 -4.53
C LEU A 104 -2.79 8.67 -3.32
N HIS A 105 -2.17 9.10 -2.24
CA HIS A 105 -2.89 9.57 -1.07
C HIS A 105 -3.39 11.01 -1.20
N ASN A 106 -2.56 11.93 -1.69
CA ASN A 106 -2.90 13.37 -1.74
C ASN A 106 -4.04 13.67 -2.73
N ASN A 107 -4.20 12.85 -3.77
CA ASN A 107 -5.30 12.96 -4.73
C ASN A 107 -6.66 12.49 -4.19
N ILE A 108 -6.73 11.87 -3.00
CA ILE A 108 -7.95 11.26 -2.47
C ILE A 108 -8.45 12.07 -1.26
N THR A 109 -9.25 13.10 -1.52
CA THR A 109 -9.99 13.88 -0.53
C THR A 109 -11.20 13.11 0.00
N SER A 110 -11.04 12.15 0.92
CA SER A 110 -12.18 11.57 1.69
C SER A 110 -11.71 10.84 2.95
N GLY A 111 -12.37 11.09 4.10
CA GLY A 111 -12.16 10.55 5.46
C GLY A 111 -11.87 9.04 5.66
N HIS A 112 -12.52 8.37 6.62
CA HIS A 112 -12.18 7.01 7.14
C HIS A 112 -11.91 5.87 6.11
N LEU A 113 -12.21 6.08 4.81
CA LEU A 113 -11.97 5.14 3.71
C LEU A 113 -10.56 5.22 3.09
N TRP A 114 -9.67 6.09 3.58
CA TRP A 114 -8.36 6.36 2.95
C TRP A 114 -7.52 5.09 2.73
N ILE A 115 -7.38 4.19 3.72
CA ILE A 115 -6.55 2.97 3.55
C ILE A 115 -7.09 2.10 2.41
N LYS A 116 -8.41 1.86 2.38
CA LYS A 116 -9.02 1.01 1.35
C LYS A 116 -8.89 1.65 -0.05
N LYS A 117 -9.11 2.96 -0.15
CA LYS A 117 -9.00 3.70 -1.41
C LYS A 117 -7.57 3.78 -1.91
N THR A 118 -6.60 4.12 -1.05
CA THR A 118 -5.18 4.13 -1.39
C THR A 118 -4.71 2.73 -1.77
N LEU A 119 -5.10 1.71 -1.01
CA LEU A 119 -4.77 0.32 -1.35
C LEU A 119 -5.30 -0.05 -2.73
N ALA A 120 -6.58 0.21 -3.04
CA ALA A 120 -7.15 -0.05 -4.36
C ALA A 120 -6.40 0.71 -5.48
N GLY A 121 -6.06 1.98 -5.25
CA GLY A 121 -5.31 2.81 -6.20
C GLY A 121 -3.88 2.31 -6.44
N VAL A 122 -3.24 1.77 -5.41
CA VAL A 122 -1.90 1.17 -5.47
C VAL A 122 -1.96 -0.22 -6.12
N THR A 123 -2.86 -1.11 -5.69
CA THR A 123 -2.92 -2.50 -6.18
C THR A 123 -3.37 -2.60 -7.63
N ASN A 124 -4.09 -1.61 -8.17
CA ASN A 124 -4.42 -1.61 -9.60
C ASN A 124 -3.21 -1.29 -10.50
N ARG A 125 -2.07 -0.89 -9.93
CA ARG A 125 -0.94 -0.30 -10.66
C ARG A 125 0.41 -0.88 -10.28
N PHE A 126 0.56 -1.24 -9.01
CA PHE A 126 1.83 -1.59 -8.39
C PHE A 126 1.69 -2.89 -7.62
N TYR A 127 2.79 -3.61 -7.59
CA TYR A 127 2.96 -4.82 -6.81
C TYR A 127 4.22 -4.71 -5.95
N SER A 128 4.14 -5.12 -4.69
CA SER A 128 5.30 -5.31 -3.82
C SER A 128 4.97 -6.37 -2.77
N CYS A 129 5.97 -7.13 -2.35
CA CYS A 129 5.81 -8.02 -1.21
C CYS A 129 5.48 -7.21 0.05
N GLY A 130 4.33 -7.49 0.67
CA GLY A 130 3.85 -6.76 1.85
C GLY A 130 3.20 -5.40 1.57
N LEU A 131 2.79 -5.13 0.32
CA LEU A 131 2.25 -3.82 -0.09
C LEU A 131 1.11 -3.31 0.80
N ARG A 132 0.20 -4.18 1.23
CA ARG A 132 -0.89 -3.81 2.13
C ARG A 132 -0.37 -3.28 3.46
N SER A 133 0.58 -3.98 4.08
CA SER A 133 1.19 -3.56 5.34
C SER A 133 1.94 -2.24 5.17
N ASP A 134 2.62 -2.04 4.03
CA ASP A 134 3.27 -0.77 3.71
C ASP A 134 2.26 0.38 3.61
N VAL A 135 1.13 0.19 2.92
CA VAL A 135 0.05 1.19 2.82
C VAL A 135 -0.54 1.50 4.20
N GLU A 136 -0.86 0.47 4.98
CA GLU A 136 -1.42 0.64 6.32
C GLU A 136 -0.47 1.39 7.25
N GLN A 137 0.83 1.06 7.22
CA GLN A 137 1.84 1.74 8.00
C GLN A 137 1.98 3.20 7.57
N TRP A 138 2.06 3.45 6.27
CA TRP A 138 2.19 4.80 5.72
C TRP A 138 0.98 5.68 6.11
N CYS A 139 -0.25 5.16 6.01
CA CYS A 139 -1.45 5.90 6.41
C CYS A 139 -1.50 6.16 7.93
N LYS A 140 -0.90 5.30 8.76
CA LYS A 140 -0.79 5.52 10.22
C LYS A 140 0.22 6.61 10.57
N THR A 141 1.29 6.75 9.78
CA THR A 141 2.38 7.71 10.01
C THR A 141 2.22 9.02 9.24
N CYS A 142 1.15 9.18 8.45
CA CYS A 142 0.90 10.40 7.68
C CYS A 142 0.46 11.54 8.61
N ASP A 143 1.22 12.63 8.67
CA ASP A 143 0.93 13.79 9.54
C ASP A 143 -0.40 14.47 9.19
N ILE A 144 -0.76 14.53 7.90
CA ILE A 144 -2.03 15.10 7.44
C ILE A 144 -3.21 14.26 7.94
N CYS A 145 -3.06 12.92 7.94
CA CYS A 145 -4.09 12.03 8.49
C CYS A 145 -4.12 12.09 10.01
N ALA A 146 -2.95 12.08 10.65
CA ALA A 146 -2.81 12.10 12.10
C ALA A 146 -3.42 13.36 12.71
N SER A 147 -3.17 14.53 12.10
CA SER A 147 -3.74 15.82 12.53
C SER A 147 -5.27 15.90 12.41
N LYS A 148 -5.87 15.19 11.44
CA LYS A 148 -7.33 15.14 11.24
C LYS A 148 -8.02 14.05 12.06
N LYS A 149 -7.27 13.11 12.64
CA LYS A 149 -7.84 11.98 13.36
C LYS A 149 -8.38 12.46 14.71
N THR A 150 -9.68 12.24 14.96
CA THR A 150 -10.25 12.45 16.28
C THR A 150 -9.45 11.63 17.31
N PRO A 151 -8.99 12.23 18.41
CA PRO A 151 -8.37 11.48 19.49
C PRO A 151 -9.28 10.31 19.86
N GLN A 152 -8.73 9.09 19.95
CA GLN A 152 -9.51 8.03 20.58
C GLN A 152 -9.83 8.52 21.99
N ARG A 153 -11.12 8.76 22.25
CA ARG A 153 -11.58 9.09 23.59
C ARG A 153 -11.06 7.97 24.48
N LYS A 154 -10.12 8.29 25.37
CA LYS A 154 -9.80 7.39 26.48
C LYS A 154 -11.13 7.07 27.13
N ALA A 155 -11.33 5.81 27.53
CA ALA A 155 -12.52 5.45 28.31
C ALA A 155 -12.63 6.48 29.44
N ASN A 156 -13.73 7.24 29.45
CA ASN A 156 -13.98 8.16 30.54
C ASN A 156 -13.90 7.33 31.83
N ALA A 157 -13.29 7.89 32.88
CA ALA A 157 -13.32 7.24 34.18
C ALA A 157 -14.79 6.92 34.53
N PRO A 158 -15.06 5.78 35.19
CA PRO A 158 -16.43 5.44 35.59
C PRO A 158 -17.09 6.62 36.31
N ILE A 159 -18.33 6.93 35.95
CA ILE A 159 -19.11 7.97 36.63
C ILE A 159 -19.18 7.60 38.10
N LYS A 160 -18.63 8.45 38.97
CA LYS A 160 -18.74 8.27 40.42
C LYS A 160 -19.97 9.00 40.91
N GLN A 161 -20.92 8.26 41.46
CA GLN A 161 -22.02 8.83 42.22
C GLN A 161 -21.50 9.22 43.60
N TYR A 162 -21.81 10.45 44.01
CA TYR A 162 -21.53 10.95 45.36
C TYR A 162 -22.87 11.15 46.05
N ASN A 163 -23.13 10.36 47.09
CA ASN A 163 -24.31 10.53 47.93
C ASN A 163 -24.07 11.66 48.94
N VAL A 164 -25.13 12.38 49.28
CA VAL A 164 -25.19 13.35 50.38
C VAL A 164 -26.08 12.81 51.49
N GLY A 165 -25.74 13.10 52.74
CA GLY A 165 -26.40 12.60 53.94
C GLY A 165 -27.57 13.47 54.42
N ALA A 166 -27.66 14.72 53.98
CA ALA A 166 -28.73 15.64 54.36
C ALA A 166 -29.14 16.59 53.21
N PRO A 167 -30.35 17.16 53.28
CA PRO A 167 -30.81 18.19 52.34
C PRO A 167 -29.85 19.40 52.32
N LEU A 168 -29.65 19.98 51.12
CA LEU A 168 -28.82 21.17 50.88
C LEU A 168 -27.30 21.00 51.10
N GLU A 169 -26.80 19.79 51.39
CA GLU A 169 -25.36 19.54 51.51
C GLU A 169 -24.58 19.72 50.20
N ARG A 170 -25.25 19.61 49.05
CA ARG A 170 -24.66 19.89 47.74
C ARG A 170 -25.70 20.50 46.80
N VAL A 171 -25.32 21.60 46.17
CA VAL A 171 -26.11 22.30 45.15
C VAL A 171 -25.29 22.38 43.88
N ALA A 172 -25.82 21.87 42.77
CA ALA A 172 -25.26 22.09 41.44
C ALA A 172 -26.05 23.22 40.78
N ILE A 173 -25.34 24.25 40.30
CA ILE A 173 -25.94 25.38 39.60
C ILE A 173 -25.39 25.35 38.18
N ASP A 174 -26.28 25.33 37.20
CA ASP A 174 -25.94 25.49 35.80
C ASP A 174 -26.67 26.71 35.26
N ILE A 175 -26.00 27.44 34.36
CA ILE A 175 -26.56 28.62 33.73
C ILE A 175 -26.94 28.21 32.30
N MET A 176 -28.24 28.13 32.03
CA MET A 176 -28.69 28.06 30.64
C MET A 176 -28.43 29.39 29.95
N GLY A 177 -27.74 29.33 28.81
CA GLY A 177 -27.63 30.45 27.86
C GLY A 177 -28.96 30.72 27.13
N PRO A 178 -29.08 31.86 26.42
CA PRO A 178 -30.32 32.28 25.77
C PRO A 178 -30.87 31.28 24.75
#